data_AF-V5NNB4-F1
#
_entry.id   AF-V5NNB4-F1
#
_cell.length_a   1.000
_cell.length_b   1.000
_cell.length_c   1.000
_cell.angle_alpha   90.00
_cell.angle_beta   90.00
_cell.angle_gamma   90.00
#
_symmetry.space_group_name_H-M   'P 1'
#
loop_
_entity.id
_entity.type
_entity.pdbx_description
1 polymer ?
#
loop_
_entity_poly.entity_id
_entity_poly.type
_entity_poly.pdbx_seq_one_letter_code
_entity_poly.pdbx_strand_id
1 'polypeptide(L)'
;MFQPLLDAFIESAPIKKITSKSPPLKIAVANWWGGAEEFKKSALYFILSQRYKITLHQNPKKHADIVFGNPLGSARKILSYQNAKRVFYTGENEVPNFNLFDYAIGFDELDFNNRYLRMPLYYDRLHHKAESVNDTTAPYKLKDNSLYALKKPSHKFKENHPNLCALINNEIDPLKRGFASFVASNANAPIRNAFYDALNSIEPVTGGGSVRNTLGYKVKNKSEFLSQYKFNLCFENSQGYGYVTEKIIDAYFSHTIPIYWGSPSVAKDFNPKSFVNVHDFNNFDEAIDYVRYLHTHPNAYLDMLYENPLNTIDGKAYFYQDLSFKKILDFFKTILENDTIYHKSSTSFMWERDLHNPLASIDDLRVNYDDLRADYDRLLQNASPLLELSQNTTFKIYRKIYQKSLPLLRAIRRWVKK
;
A
#
# COMPACT_ATOMS: atom_id res chain seq x y z
N MET A 1 9.58 1.11 12.97
CA MET A 1 10.44 2.32 12.94
C MET A 1 10.16 3.15 11.67
N PHE A 2 9.70 4.42 11.72
CA PHE A 2 9.28 5.13 10.48
C PHE A 2 10.39 5.79 9.65
N GLN A 3 11.49 6.25 10.27
CA GLN A 3 12.54 6.99 9.54
C GLN A 3 13.09 6.20 8.33
N PRO A 4 13.41 4.90 8.41
CA PRO A 4 13.87 4.12 7.25
C PRO A 4 12.84 4.03 6.11
N LEU A 5 11.55 3.98 6.45
CA LEU A 5 10.45 4.00 5.47
C LEU A 5 10.36 5.36 4.77
N LEU A 6 10.53 6.46 5.51
CA LEU A 6 10.60 7.81 4.94
C LEU A 6 11.83 7.95 4.03
N ASP A 7 13.00 7.47 4.48
CA ASP A 7 14.24 7.53 3.69
C ASP A 7 14.08 6.80 2.36
N ALA A 8 13.54 5.58 2.38
CA ALA A 8 13.25 4.81 1.16
C ALA A 8 12.26 5.53 0.22
N PHE A 9 11.24 6.20 0.77
CA PHE A 9 10.31 7.02 -0.01
C PHE A 9 10.99 8.23 -0.65
N ILE A 10 11.89 8.90 0.08
CA ILE A 10 12.68 10.01 -0.47
C ILE A 10 13.66 9.52 -1.55
N GLU A 11 14.17 8.29 -1.45
CA GLU A 11 14.99 7.64 -2.47
C GLU A 11 14.23 7.11 -3.68
N SER A 12 12.91 6.88 -3.56
CA SER A 12 12.05 6.52 -4.70
C SER A 12 11.51 7.75 -5.45
N ALA A 13 11.62 8.94 -4.86
CA ALA A 13 11.24 10.23 -5.44
C ALA A 13 12.24 10.95 -6.40
N PRO A 14 13.55 10.64 -6.46
CA PRO A 14 14.49 11.40 -7.29
C PRO A 14 14.15 11.31 -8.77
N ILE A 15 14.12 12.48 -9.40
CA ILE A 15 13.89 12.65 -10.82
C ILE A 15 14.88 13.68 -11.34
N LYS A 16 15.49 13.41 -12.50
CA LYS A 16 16.43 14.37 -13.14
C LYS A 16 15.74 15.72 -13.30
N LYS A 17 16.33 16.82 -12.85
CA LYS A 17 15.76 18.17 -13.03
C LYS A 17 15.57 18.46 -14.52
N ILE A 18 14.38 18.91 -14.93
CA ILE A 18 14.16 19.35 -16.32
C ILE A 18 14.90 20.68 -16.50
N THR A 19 15.76 20.75 -17.51
CA THR A 19 16.48 21.98 -17.91
C THR A 19 15.72 22.78 -18.98
N SER A 20 14.72 22.17 -19.62
CA SER A 20 13.81 22.78 -20.61
C SER A 20 12.44 23.15 -20.02
N LYS A 21 11.59 23.80 -20.82
CA LYS A 21 10.21 24.15 -20.43
C LYS A 21 9.35 22.89 -20.33
N SER A 22 8.70 22.67 -19.19
CA SER A 22 7.79 21.53 -18.99
C SER A 22 6.64 21.53 -20.01
N PRO A 23 6.39 20.43 -20.72
CA PRO A 23 5.30 20.33 -21.69
C PRO A 23 3.93 20.51 -21.02
N PRO A 24 2.94 21.12 -21.71
CA PRO A 24 1.59 21.25 -21.18
C PRO A 24 0.90 19.89 -21.09
N LEU A 25 0.08 19.68 -20.05
CA LEU A 25 -0.75 18.50 -19.88
C LEU A 25 -2.15 18.92 -19.39
N LYS A 26 -3.18 18.66 -20.18
CA LYS A 26 -4.58 18.97 -19.87
C LYS A 26 -5.24 17.74 -19.26
N ILE A 27 -5.62 17.83 -18.00
CA ILE A 27 -6.26 16.75 -17.26
C ILE A 27 -7.70 17.15 -16.94
N ALA A 28 -8.64 16.27 -17.26
CA ALA A 28 -9.99 16.35 -16.72
C ALA A 28 -10.15 15.40 -15.53
N VAL A 29 -10.86 15.85 -14.50
CA VAL A 29 -11.21 15.01 -13.35
C VAL A 29 -12.72 14.81 -13.28
N ALA A 30 -13.16 13.62 -13.69
CA ALA A 30 -14.53 13.18 -13.60
C ALA A 30 -14.73 12.47 -12.26
N ASN A 31 -15.61 13.01 -11.41
CA ASN A 31 -16.04 12.37 -10.14
C ASN A 31 -14.98 12.24 -9.04
N TRP A 32 -13.90 13.03 -9.08
CA TRP A 32 -12.96 13.09 -7.96
C TRP A 32 -13.67 13.63 -6.70
N TRP A 33 -13.56 12.91 -5.57
CA TRP A 33 -14.10 13.38 -4.29
C TRP A 33 -13.42 14.71 -3.92
N GLY A 34 -14.21 15.77 -3.72
CA GLY A 34 -13.69 17.12 -3.49
C GLY A 34 -13.20 17.87 -4.74
N GLY A 35 -13.35 17.28 -5.93
CA GLY A 35 -13.07 17.94 -7.22
C GLY A 35 -11.59 18.16 -7.51
N ALA A 36 -11.30 19.12 -8.40
CA ALA A 36 -9.94 19.38 -8.89
C ALA A 36 -8.97 19.85 -7.80
N GLU A 37 -9.45 20.57 -6.78
CA GLU A 37 -8.59 21.05 -5.70
C GLU A 37 -8.11 19.93 -4.78
N GLU A 38 -8.91 18.89 -4.58
CA GLU A 38 -8.48 17.73 -3.80
C GLU A 38 -7.50 16.86 -4.60
N PHE A 39 -7.72 16.68 -5.90
CA PHE A 39 -6.79 15.96 -6.76
C PHE A 39 -5.38 16.59 -6.75
N LYS A 40 -5.28 17.93 -6.68
CA LYS A 40 -4.00 18.66 -6.61
C LYS A 40 -3.15 18.30 -5.39
N LYS A 41 -3.77 17.80 -4.31
CA LYS A 41 -3.06 17.39 -3.09
C LYS A 41 -2.49 15.98 -3.19
N SER A 42 -2.96 15.18 -4.15
CA SER A 42 -2.51 13.79 -4.29
C SER A 42 -1.05 13.69 -4.71
N ALA A 43 -0.41 12.59 -4.33
CA ALA A 43 0.93 12.23 -4.80
C ALA A 43 0.98 12.13 -6.32
N LEU A 44 -0.08 11.63 -6.95
CA LEU A 44 -0.13 11.51 -8.40
C LEU A 44 -0.01 12.87 -9.09
N TYR A 45 -0.79 13.87 -8.65
CA TYR A 45 -0.66 15.22 -9.17
C TYR A 45 0.73 15.80 -8.89
N PHE A 46 1.23 15.64 -7.66
CA PHE A 46 2.55 16.13 -7.26
C PHE A 46 3.67 15.56 -8.14
N ILE A 47 3.62 14.27 -8.47
CA ILE A 47 4.59 13.58 -9.33
C ILE A 47 4.51 14.11 -10.76
N LEU A 48 3.31 14.18 -11.33
CA LEU A 48 3.09 14.68 -12.68
C LEU A 48 3.52 16.15 -12.81
N SER A 49 3.30 16.98 -11.78
CA SER A 49 3.66 18.40 -11.82
C SER A 49 5.17 18.65 -11.89
N GLN A 50 5.98 17.64 -11.55
CA GLN A 50 7.44 17.74 -11.73
C GLN A 50 7.89 17.60 -13.19
N ARG A 51 7.01 17.08 -14.06
CA ARG A 51 7.30 16.86 -15.48
C ARG A 51 6.46 17.72 -16.40
N TYR A 52 5.23 18.01 -16.03
CA TYR A 52 4.25 18.64 -16.90
C TYR A 52 3.71 19.93 -16.30
N LYS A 53 3.42 20.90 -17.17
CA LYS A 53 2.62 22.08 -16.81
C LYS A 53 1.14 21.70 -16.86
N ILE A 54 0.60 21.27 -15.73
CA ILE A 54 -0.76 20.73 -15.64
C ILE A 54 -1.82 21.83 -15.70
N THR A 55 -2.87 21.63 -16.49
CA THR A 55 -4.12 22.39 -16.45
C THR A 55 -5.28 21.44 -16.13
N LEU A 56 -6.00 21.71 -15.04
CA LEU A 56 -7.14 20.91 -14.60
C LEU A 56 -8.46 21.55 -15.05
N HIS A 57 -9.43 20.73 -15.44
CA HIS A 57 -10.83 21.14 -15.61
C HIS A 57 -11.82 20.00 -15.34
N GLN A 58 -13.10 20.36 -15.27
CA GLN A 58 -14.21 19.40 -15.12
C GLN A 58 -15.26 19.56 -16.22
N ASN A 59 -14.97 20.37 -17.24
CA ASN A 59 -15.89 20.59 -18.36
C ASN A 59 -15.70 19.51 -19.44
N PRO A 60 -16.70 18.65 -19.71
CA PRO A 60 -16.63 17.61 -20.74
C PRO A 60 -16.56 18.15 -22.17
N LYS A 61 -16.91 19.42 -22.39
CA LYS A 61 -16.82 20.08 -23.70
C LYS A 61 -15.41 20.60 -24.00
N LYS A 62 -14.49 20.58 -23.02
CA LYS A 62 -13.09 20.99 -23.22
C LYS A 62 -12.25 19.76 -23.52
N HIS A 63 -11.36 19.88 -24.51
CA HIS A 63 -10.38 18.84 -24.81
C HIS A 63 -9.46 18.59 -23.60
N ALA A 64 -9.28 17.31 -23.26
CA ALA A 64 -8.34 16.82 -22.26
C ALA A 64 -7.45 15.75 -22.88
N ASP A 65 -6.17 15.73 -22.51
CA ASP A 65 -5.24 14.67 -22.92
C ASP A 65 -5.55 13.39 -22.12
N ILE A 66 -5.88 13.56 -20.84
CA ILE A 66 -6.23 12.49 -19.90
C ILE A 66 -7.50 12.85 -19.13
N VAL A 67 -8.38 11.87 -18.94
CA VAL A 67 -9.55 11.97 -18.06
C VAL A 67 -9.40 10.96 -16.94
N PHE A 68 -9.25 11.44 -15.70
CA PHE A 68 -9.32 10.59 -14.51
C PHE A 68 -10.75 10.42 -14.04
N GLY A 69 -11.08 9.23 -13.52
CA GLY A 69 -12.33 9.01 -12.79
C GLY A 69 -12.52 7.57 -12.32
N ASN A 70 -13.70 7.33 -11.74
CA ASN A 70 -14.20 6.01 -11.34
C ASN A 70 -15.67 5.84 -11.79
N PRO A 71 -16.17 4.60 -11.95
CA PRO A 71 -17.50 4.37 -12.51
C PRO A 71 -18.64 4.63 -11.51
N LEU A 72 -18.36 4.72 -10.21
CA LEU A 72 -19.37 4.92 -9.16
C LEU A 72 -20.27 6.14 -9.42
N GLY A 73 -21.57 5.88 -9.57
CA GLY A 73 -22.66 6.87 -9.62
C GLY A 73 -22.66 7.84 -10.81
N SER A 74 -21.66 7.81 -11.68
CA SER A 74 -21.48 8.82 -12.73
C SER A 74 -20.62 8.34 -13.91
N ALA A 75 -20.62 7.04 -14.23
CA ALA A 75 -20.04 6.51 -15.48
C ALA A 75 -20.44 7.33 -16.73
N ARG A 76 -21.67 7.87 -16.75
CA ARG A 76 -22.16 8.79 -17.79
C ARG A 76 -21.32 10.07 -17.96
N LYS A 77 -20.71 10.59 -16.89
CA LYS A 77 -19.83 11.77 -16.95
C LYS A 77 -18.45 11.47 -17.50
N ILE A 78 -17.97 10.23 -17.38
CA ILE A 78 -16.70 9.82 -18.01
C ILE A 78 -16.94 9.58 -19.49
N LEU A 79 -18.03 8.88 -19.83
CA LEU A 79 -18.46 8.61 -21.20
C LEU A 79 -18.77 9.88 -22.01
N SER A 80 -19.01 11.03 -21.36
CA SER A 80 -19.26 12.31 -22.02
C SER A 80 -17.98 13.01 -22.51
N TYR A 81 -16.80 12.60 -22.05
CA TYR A 81 -15.52 13.05 -22.61
C TYR A 81 -15.20 12.20 -23.85
N GLN A 82 -15.41 12.78 -25.01
CA GLN A 82 -15.09 12.17 -26.31
C GLN A 82 -13.62 12.42 -26.66
N ASN A 83 -12.96 11.47 -27.34
CA ASN A 83 -11.57 11.59 -27.82
C ASN A 83 -10.52 11.92 -26.73
N ALA A 84 -10.63 11.31 -25.56
CA ALA A 84 -9.59 11.43 -24.52
C ALA A 84 -9.20 10.05 -23.98
N LYS A 85 -7.95 9.92 -23.53
CA LYS A 85 -7.44 8.72 -22.86
C LYS A 85 -8.01 8.67 -21.44
N ARG A 86 -8.75 7.62 -21.12
CA ARG A 86 -9.46 7.44 -19.85
C ARG A 86 -8.58 6.64 -18.89
N VAL A 87 -8.30 7.21 -17.72
CA VAL A 87 -7.49 6.57 -16.68
C VAL A 87 -8.35 6.35 -15.44
N PHE A 88 -8.60 5.09 -15.09
CA PHE A 88 -9.24 4.74 -13.82
C PHE A 88 -8.28 5.04 -12.67
N TYR A 89 -8.76 5.70 -11.63
CA TYR A 89 -8.02 5.87 -10.38
C TYR A 89 -9.01 6.05 -9.22
N THR A 90 -8.88 5.22 -8.19
CA THR A 90 -9.78 5.23 -7.04
C THR A 90 -9.02 4.92 -5.75
N GLY A 91 -9.54 5.41 -4.64
CA GLY A 91 -9.09 5.03 -3.31
C GLY A 91 -9.88 3.87 -2.70
N GLU A 92 -10.96 3.46 -3.36
CA GLU A 92 -11.82 2.37 -2.92
C GLU A 92 -11.28 1.01 -3.35
N ASN A 93 -11.74 -0.04 -2.68
CA ASN A 93 -11.41 -1.41 -3.03
C ASN A 93 -12.18 -1.86 -4.28
N GLU A 94 -11.82 -1.34 -5.46
CA GLU A 94 -12.54 -1.57 -6.72
C GLU A 94 -11.58 -1.95 -7.86
N VAL A 95 -11.93 -3.00 -8.61
CA VAL A 95 -11.16 -3.49 -9.76
C VAL A 95 -11.49 -2.64 -11.00
N PRO A 96 -10.50 -2.21 -11.80
CA PRO A 96 -10.74 -1.41 -12.99
C PRO A 96 -11.54 -2.15 -14.07
N ASN A 97 -12.51 -1.45 -14.66
CA ASN A 97 -13.22 -1.94 -15.86
C ASN A 97 -12.51 -1.46 -17.15
N PHE A 98 -11.67 -2.32 -17.72
CA PHE A 98 -10.90 -2.02 -18.94
C PHE A 98 -11.73 -1.90 -20.23
N ASN A 99 -13.04 -2.19 -20.21
CA ASN A 99 -13.93 -1.85 -21.32
C ASN A 99 -14.30 -0.36 -21.29
N LEU A 100 -14.32 0.26 -20.11
CA LEU A 100 -14.66 1.68 -19.93
C LEU A 100 -13.42 2.58 -19.96
N PHE A 101 -12.28 2.08 -19.44
CA PHE A 101 -11.05 2.83 -19.27
C PHE A 101 -9.91 2.26 -20.13
N ASP A 102 -9.10 3.15 -20.70
CA ASP A 102 -7.91 2.76 -21.46
C ASP A 102 -6.81 2.25 -20.54
N TYR A 103 -6.62 2.94 -19.42
CA TYR A 103 -5.58 2.66 -18.43
C TYR A 103 -6.18 2.66 -17.03
N ALA A 104 -5.47 2.08 -16.07
CA ALA A 104 -5.91 2.05 -14.69
C ALA A 104 -4.74 2.14 -13.70
N ILE A 105 -5.02 2.79 -12.58
CA ILE A 105 -4.17 2.87 -11.40
C ILE A 105 -4.97 2.31 -10.23
N GLY A 106 -4.44 1.30 -9.55
CA GLY A 106 -5.15 0.63 -8.46
C GLY A 106 -4.25 -0.14 -7.51
N PHE A 107 -4.88 -1.05 -6.77
CA PHE A 107 -4.27 -1.85 -5.71
C PHE A 107 -3.93 -3.27 -6.13
N ASP A 108 -4.69 -3.81 -7.09
CA ASP A 108 -4.61 -5.20 -7.53
C ASP A 108 -3.19 -5.62 -7.91
N GLU A 109 -2.87 -6.85 -7.54
CA GLU A 109 -1.66 -7.52 -8.02
C GLU A 109 -1.87 -8.07 -9.43
N LEU A 110 -2.08 -7.15 -10.36
CA LEU A 110 -2.33 -7.38 -11.77
C LEU A 110 -1.14 -6.85 -12.58
N ASP A 111 -0.77 -7.59 -13.63
CA ASP A 111 0.02 -7.06 -14.73
C ASP A 111 -0.86 -7.04 -15.98
N PHE A 112 -1.05 -5.85 -16.55
CA PHE A 112 -1.71 -5.70 -17.84
C PHE A 112 -0.86 -4.85 -18.79
N ASN A 113 0.44 -5.14 -18.82
CA ASN A 113 1.44 -4.46 -19.63
C ASN A 113 1.40 -2.95 -19.38
N ASN A 114 1.27 -2.16 -20.45
CA ASN A 114 1.20 -0.70 -20.39
C ASN A 114 -0.18 -0.16 -19.96
N ARG A 115 -1.20 -1.00 -19.72
CA ARG A 115 -2.56 -0.56 -19.36
C ARG A 115 -2.79 -0.44 -17.86
N TYR A 116 -1.94 -1.02 -17.01
CA TYR A 116 -2.14 -1.03 -15.57
C TYR A 116 -0.90 -0.60 -14.80
N LEU A 117 -1.11 0.21 -13.76
CA LEU A 117 -0.09 0.57 -12.78
C LEU A 117 -0.63 0.31 -11.38
N ARG A 118 0.03 -0.58 -10.64
CA ARG A 118 -0.21 -0.71 -9.20
C ARG A 118 0.41 0.47 -8.47
N MET A 119 -0.41 1.30 -7.84
CA MET A 119 0.02 2.41 -6.97
C MET A 119 -0.96 2.49 -5.79
N PRO A 120 -0.73 1.71 -4.72
CA PRO A 120 -1.62 1.69 -3.58
C PRO A 120 -1.63 3.02 -2.82
N LEU A 121 -2.73 3.29 -2.11
CA LEU A 121 -2.91 4.54 -1.35
C LEU A 121 -1.87 4.75 -0.24
N TYR A 122 -1.18 3.71 0.24
CA TYR A 122 -0.09 3.91 1.19
C TYR A 122 1.00 4.84 0.63
N TYR A 123 1.22 4.85 -0.69
CA TYR A 123 2.23 5.68 -1.34
C TYR A 123 1.81 7.16 -1.36
N ASP A 124 0.51 7.41 -1.56
CA ASP A 124 -0.08 8.73 -1.39
C ASP A 124 -0.01 9.21 0.07
N ARG A 125 -0.22 8.30 1.03
CA ARG A 125 -0.06 8.66 2.44
C ARG A 125 1.39 9.03 2.78
N LEU A 126 2.37 8.31 2.24
CA LEU A 126 3.79 8.64 2.42
C LEU A 126 4.14 10.03 1.87
N HIS A 127 3.57 10.41 0.72
CA HIS A 127 3.69 11.77 0.19
C HIS A 127 3.23 12.82 1.21
N HIS A 128 2.05 12.63 1.80
CA HIS A 128 1.53 13.55 2.80
C HIS A 128 2.36 13.56 4.09
N LYS A 129 2.89 12.41 4.53
CA LYS A 129 3.81 12.38 5.68
C LYS A 129 5.10 13.13 5.37
N ALA A 130 5.69 12.93 4.19
CA ALA A 130 6.89 13.64 3.75
C ALA A 130 6.69 15.16 3.67
N GLU A 131 5.54 15.63 3.17
CA GLU A 131 5.21 17.06 3.22
C GLU A 131 5.07 17.58 4.65
N SER A 132 4.41 16.81 5.53
CA SER A 132 4.17 17.23 6.92
C SER A 132 5.44 17.36 7.75
N VAL A 133 6.48 16.58 7.44
CA VAL A 133 7.77 16.59 8.15
C VAL A 133 8.77 17.56 7.55
N ASN A 134 8.42 18.30 6.49
CA ASN A 134 9.16 19.49 6.08
C ASN A 134 8.87 20.64 7.06
N ASP A 135 9.37 20.47 8.28
CA ASP A 135 9.16 21.33 9.43
C ASP A 135 10.40 21.28 10.33
N THR A 136 10.86 22.41 10.83
CA THR A 136 12.10 22.47 11.62
C THR A 136 11.98 21.80 12.98
N THR A 137 10.75 21.54 13.44
CA THR A 137 10.43 20.90 14.72
C THR A 137 10.01 19.43 14.55
N ALA A 138 9.99 18.90 13.32
CA ALA A 138 9.66 17.51 13.08
C ALA A 138 10.77 16.56 13.59
N PRO A 139 10.37 15.41 14.20
CA PRO A 139 11.31 14.43 14.71
C PRO A 139 11.90 13.56 13.59
N TYR A 140 11.18 13.40 12.48
CA TYR A 140 11.66 12.74 11.27
C TYR A 140 12.42 13.70 10.36
N LYS A 141 13.44 13.21 9.68
CA LYS A 141 14.34 14.03 8.83
C LYS A 141 14.14 13.72 7.36
N LEU A 142 14.17 14.76 6.55
CA LEU A 142 14.26 14.66 5.10
C LEU A 142 15.71 14.80 4.69
N LYS A 143 16.13 14.07 3.65
CA LYS A 143 17.45 14.26 3.04
C LYS A 143 17.58 15.69 2.49
N ASP A 144 18.70 16.35 2.80
CA ASP A 144 18.98 17.72 2.33
C ASP A 144 18.91 17.81 0.80
N ASN A 145 18.35 18.91 0.31
CA ASN A 145 18.13 19.19 -1.11
C ASN A 145 17.29 18.12 -1.87
N SER A 146 16.62 17.21 -1.15
CA SER A 146 15.61 16.34 -1.74
C SER A 146 14.37 17.13 -2.15
N LEU A 147 13.55 16.53 -3.02
CA LEU A 147 12.37 17.19 -3.59
C LEU A 147 11.42 17.77 -2.53
N TYR A 148 11.24 17.06 -1.42
CA TYR A 148 10.37 17.47 -0.31
C TYR A 148 10.97 18.55 0.59
N ALA A 149 12.31 18.69 0.60
CA ALA A 149 13.04 19.71 1.35
C ALA A 149 13.23 21.03 0.56
N LEU A 150 12.81 21.11 -0.71
CA LEU A 150 12.95 22.32 -1.53
C LEU A 150 11.97 23.44 -1.15
N LYS A 151 10.79 23.09 -0.61
CA LYS A 151 9.82 24.06 -0.12
C LYS A 151 10.31 24.62 1.22
N LYS A 152 9.98 25.88 1.54
CA LYS A 152 10.29 26.45 2.86
C LYS A 152 9.65 25.60 3.96
N PRO A 153 10.40 25.19 4.99
CA PRO A 153 9.85 24.37 6.07
C PRO A 153 8.85 25.18 6.92
N SER A 154 7.95 24.46 7.58
CA SER A 154 7.11 25.00 8.65
C SER A 154 7.77 24.85 10.04
N HIS A 155 7.08 25.25 11.12
CA HIS A 155 7.64 25.27 12.48
C HIS A 155 6.65 24.84 13.59
N LYS A 156 5.58 24.13 13.23
CA LYS A 156 4.45 23.79 14.11
C LYS A 156 4.29 22.30 14.38
N PHE A 157 5.16 21.44 13.83
CA PHE A 157 5.01 19.99 13.98
C PHE A 157 5.01 19.55 15.44
N LYS A 158 5.99 20.00 16.25
CA LYS A 158 6.10 19.63 17.68
C LYS A 158 4.94 20.17 18.52
N GLU A 159 4.44 21.37 18.21
CA GLU A 159 3.26 21.94 18.88
C GLU A 159 2.02 21.06 18.64
N ASN A 160 1.86 20.56 17.42
CA ASN A 160 0.71 19.72 17.05
C ASN A 160 0.86 18.24 17.46
N HIS A 161 2.09 17.77 17.70
CA HIS A 161 2.41 16.36 17.98
C HIS A 161 3.39 16.19 19.16
N PRO A 162 3.10 16.74 20.34
CA PRO A 162 4.05 16.75 21.44
C PRO A 162 4.43 15.34 21.92
N ASN A 163 3.47 14.41 22.06
CA ASN A 163 3.75 13.06 22.51
C ASN A 163 4.54 12.28 21.45
N LEU A 164 4.15 12.38 20.18
CA LEU A 164 4.87 11.71 19.09
C LEU A 164 6.33 12.17 19.00
N CYS A 165 6.58 13.48 19.09
CA CYS A 165 7.93 14.02 19.09
C CYS A 165 8.74 13.51 20.28
N ALA A 166 8.18 13.54 21.49
CA ALA A 166 8.85 13.08 22.69
C ALA A 166 9.20 11.58 22.60
N LEU A 167 8.30 10.76 22.04
CA LEU A 167 8.52 9.34 21.84
C LEU A 167 9.68 9.05 20.87
N ILE A 168 9.70 9.70 19.70
CA ILE A 168 10.74 9.47 18.69
C ILE A 168 12.10 9.99 19.15
N ASN A 169 12.12 11.07 19.93
CA ASN A 169 13.34 11.62 20.52
C ASN A 169 13.84 10.82 21.75
N ASN A 170 13.20 9.69 22.09
CA ASN A 170 13.49 8.88 23.26
C ASN A 170 13.33 9.63 24.61
N GLU A 171 12.46 10.65 24.64
CA GLU A 171 12.09 11.39 25.85
C GLU A 171 11.02 10.63 26.66
N ILE A 172 10.28 9.69 26.04
CA ILE A 172 9.26 8.84 26.65
C ILE A 172 9.54 7.37 26.31
N ASP A 173 9.33 6.50 27.29
CA ASP A 173 9.44 5.05 27.13
C ASP A 173 8.26 4.49 26.28
N PRO A 174 8.52 3.83 25.13
CA PRO A 174 7.48 3.26 24.28
C PRO A 174 6.64 2.18 24.96
N LEU A 175 7.12 1.58 26.05
CA LEU A 175 6.39 0.57 26.83
C LEU A 175 5.38 1.18 27.80
N LYS A 176 5.56 2.46 28.19
CA LYS A 176 4.70 3.18 29.15
C LYS A 176 3.59 3.95 28.43
N ARG A 177 2.79 3.22 27.66
CA ARG A 177 1.72 3.73 26.81
C ARG A 177 0.46 2.89 26.96
N GLY A 178 -0.69 3.41 26.53
CA GLY A 178 -1.94 2.66 26.52
C GLY A 178 -1.82 1.40 25.66
N PHE A 179 -2.71 0.42 25.86
CA PHE A 179 -2.64 -0.86 25.15
C PHE A 179 -2.78 -0.69 23.64
N ALA A 180 -3.99 -0.41 23.16
CA ALA A 180 -4.28 -0.33 21.74
C ALA A 180 -5.24 0.82 21.43
N SER A 181 -5.05 1.42 20.26
CA SER A 181 -5.93 2.45 19.70
C SER A 181 -6.71 1.91 18.52
N PHE A 182 -7.91 2.48 18.28
CA PHE A 182 -8.76 2.17 17.15
C PHE A 182 -9.40 3.45 16.60
N VAL A 183 -9.17 3.76 15.33
CA VAL A 183 -9.72 4.97 14.69
C VAL A 183 -10.41 4.61 13.37
N ALA A 184 -11.72 4.36 13.45
CA ALA A 184 -12.56 4.11 12.28
C ALA A 184 -13.89 4.90 12.36
N SER A 185 -14.37 5.36 11.20
CA SER A 185 -15.66 6.06 11.09
C SER A 185 -16.67 5.37 10.18
N ASN A 186 -16.22 4.42 9.35
CA ASN A 186 -17.12 3.61 8.53
C ASN A 186 -17.55 2.36 9.35
N ALA A 187 -18.85 2.26 9.64
CA ALA A 187 -19.41 1.13 10.38
C ALA A 187 -19.51 -0.17 9.54
N ASN A 188 -19.53 -0.05 8.21
CA ASN A 188 -19.70 -1.16 7.28
C ASN A 188 -18.37 -1.89 7.06
N ALA A 189 -17.86 -2.53 8.12
CA ALA A 189 -16.66 -3.34 8.13
C ALA A 189 -16.78 -4.42 9.23
N PRO A 190 -17.57 -5.48 9.02
CA PRO A 190 -17.94 -6.44 10.06
C PRO A 190 -16.73 -7.14 10.69
N ILE A 191 -15.76 -7.58 9.88
CA ILE A 191 -14.53 -8.25 10.33
C ILE A 191 -13.72 -7.34 11.27
N ARG A 192 -13.57 -6.06 10.92
CA ARG A 192 -12.90 -5.05 11.75
C ARG A 192 -13.61 -4.84 13.08
N ASN A 193 -14.94 -4.72 13.05
CA ASN A 193 -15.73 -4.49 14.26
C ASN A 193 -15.68 -5.70 15.19
N ALA A 194 -15.77 -6.92 14.64
CA ALA A 194 -15.68 -8.16 15.40
C ALA A 194 -14.30 -8.35 16.04
N PHE A 195 -13.21 -8.06 15.30
CA PHE A 195 -11.86 -8.12 15.87
C PHE A 195 -11.64 -7.09 16.98
N TYR A 196 -12.18 -5.87 16.82
CA TYR A 196 -12.18 -4.88 17.91
C TYR A 196 -12.86 -5.45 19.16
N ASP A 197 -14.06 -6.02 19.02
CA ASP A 197 -14.83 -6.54 20.15
C ASP A 197 -14.09 -7.69 20.86
N ALA A 198 -13.51 -8.61 20.08
CA ALA A 198 -12.72 -9.72 20.59
C ALA A 198 -11.46 -9.24 21.34
N LEU A 199 -10.67 -8.35 20.73
CA LEU A 199 -9.48 -7.79 21.35
C LEU A 199 -9.81 -6.98 22.62
N ASN A 200 -10.87 -6.16 22.57
CA ASN A 200 -11.32 -5.33 23.69
C ASN A 200 -11.85 -6.14 24.87
N SER A 201 -12.36 -7.36 24.64
CA SER A 201 -12.80 -8.25 25.72
C SER A 201 -11.65 -8.74 26.61
N ILE A 202 -10.41 -8.69 26.10
CA ILE A 202 -9.22 -9.16 26.80
C ILE A 202 -8.45 -8.00 27.43
N GLU A 203 -8.28 -6.90 26.70
CA GLU A 203 -7.61 -5.69 27.18
C GLU A 203 -8.25 -4.47 26.50
N PRO A 204 -8.64 -3.41 27.24
CA PRO A 204 -9.39 -2.30 26.68
C PRO A 204 -8.72 -1.62 25.47
N VAL A 205 -9.46 -1.51 24.36
CA VAL A 205 -9.03 -0.84 23.13
C VAL A 205 -9.70 0.52 23.03
N THR A 206 -8.91 1.60 22.96
CA THR A 206 -9.45 2.96 22.94
C THR A 206 -9.91 3.38 21.54
N GLY A 207 -11.21 3.61 21.38
CA GLY A 207 -11.82 4.07 20.14
C GLY A 207 -11.86 5.59 20.01
N GLY A 208 -11.14 6.14 19.02
CA GLY A 208 -11.11 7.58 18.72
C GLY A 208 -11.93 7.99 17.49
N GLY A 209 -12.52 7.05 16.77
CA GLY A 209 -13.37 7.30 15.59
C GLY A 209 -14.86 7.37 15.91
N SER A 210 -15.73 7.31 14.91
CA SER A 210 -17.19 7.21 15.13
C SER A 210 -17.61 5.82 15.62
N VAL A 211 -16.89 4.78 15.18
CA VAL A 211 -17.20 3.39 15.46
C VAL A 211 -16.47 2.96 16.73
N ARG A 212 -17.20 2.29 17.65
CA ARG A 212 -16.67 1.82 18.94
C ARG A 212 -15.94 2.92 19.73
N ASN A 213 -16.49 4.14 19.70
CA ASN A 213 -15.88 5.28 20.39
C ASN A 213 -15.90 5.07 21.92
N THR A 214 -14.76 5.29 22.56
CA THR A 214 -14.64 5.21 24.04
C THR A 214 -14.23 6.53 24.67
N LEU A 215 -13.86 7.54 23.86
CA LEU A 215 -13.41 8.86 24.32
C LEU A 215 -14.54 9.85 24.57
N GLY A 216 -15.75 9.58 24.06
CA GLY A 216 -16.86 10.53 24.02
C GLY A 216 -16.76 11.59 22.91
N TYR A 217 -15.69 11.60 22.13
CA TYR A 217 -15.49 12.51 20.99
C TYR A 217 -14.61 11.90 19.90
N LYS A 218 -14.67 12.47 18.69
CA LYS A 218 -13.81 12.04 17.55
C LYS A 218 -12.48 12.77 17.59
N VAL A 219 -11.38 12.02 17.53
CA VAL A 219 -10.03 12.60 17.54
C VAL A 219 -9.79 13.42 16.27
N LYS A 220 -9.16 14.60 16.44
CA LYS A 220 -8.80 15.48 15.31
C LYS A 220 -7.42 15.15 14.76
N ASN A 221 -6.43 15.02 15.65
CA ASN A 221 -5.08 14.62 15.29
C ASN A 221 -4.89 13.11 15.51
N LYS A 222 -5.10 12.32 14.46
CA LYS A 222 -4.92 10.87 14.50
C LYS A 222 -3.48 10.50 14.86
N SER A 223 -2.48 11.14 14.26
CA SER A 223 -1.07 10.74 14.46
C SER A 223 -0.64 10.89 15.92
N GLU A 224 -1.02 12.00 16.56
CA GLU A 224 -0.74 12.26 17.98
C GLU A 224 -1.56 11.36 18.91
N PHE A 225 -2.80 11.03 18.54
CA PHE A 225 -3.59 10.08 19.33
C PHE A 225 -2.97 8.68 19.32
N LEU A 226 -2.59 8.18 18.15
CA LEU A 226 -2.00 6.84 18.01
C LEU A 226 -0.65 6.70 18.74
N SER A 227 0.14 7.78 18.84
CA SER A 227 1.46 7.71 19.50
C SER A 227 1.39 7.41 20.99
N GLN A 228 0.22 7.63 21.61
CA GLN A 228 -0.05 7.36 23.02
C GLN A 228 -0.30 5.87 23.33
N TYR A 229 -0.30 5.00 22.31
CA TYR A 229 -0.64 3.58 22.44
C TYR A 229 0.44 2.66 21.86
N LYS A 230 0.60 1.48 22.46
CA LYS A 230 1.56 0.47 22.03
C LYS A 230 1.21 -0.15 20.67
N PHE A 231 -0.09 -0.34 20.43
CA PHE A 231 -0.64 -0.89 19.20
C PHE A 231 -1.71 0.03 18.57
N ASN A 232 -1.89 -0.10 17.25
CA ASN A 232 -3.02 0.46 16.53
C ASN A 232 -3.74 -0.64 15.73
N LEU A 233 -5.06 -0.71 15.87
CA LEU A 233 -5.90 -1.63 15.10
C LEU A 233 -6.07 -1.09 13.66
N CYS A 234 -5.29 -1.66 12.73
CA CYS A 234 -5.07 -1.21 11.36
C CYS A 234 -5.88 -2.01 10.32
N PHE A 235 -7.16 -2.25 10.56
CA PHE A 235 -7.98 -3.02 9.64
C PHE A 235 -8.53 -2.17 8.50
N GLU A 236 -8.41 -2.68 7.29
CA GLU A 236 -9.14 -2.17 6.13
C GLU A 236 -10.66 -2.34 6.29
N ASN A 237 -11.44 -1.69 5.43
CA ASN A 237 -12.90 -1.83 5.45
C ASN A 237 -13.38 -3.15 4.82
N SER A 238 -12.56 -3.79 4.00
CA SER A 238 -12.84 -5.01 3.26
C SER A 238 -11.52 -5.73 2.94
N GLN A 239 -11.61 -7.01 2.59
CA GLN A 239 -10.46 -7.77 2.12
C GLN A 239 -10.19 -7.46 0.64
N GLY A 240 -8.91 -7.46 0.24
CA GLY A 240 -8.53 -7.43 -1.18
C GLY A 240 -7.03 -7.59 -1.38
N TYR A 241 -6.62 -8.47 -2.30
CA TYR A 241 -5.20 -8.68 -2.60
C TYR A 241 -4.53 -7.39 -3.10
N GLY A 242 -3.51 -6.94 -2.38
CA GLY A 242 -2.81 -5.69 -2.64
C GLY A 242 -3.51 -4.42 -2.13
N TYR A 243 -4.72 -4.52 -1.55
CA TYR A 243 -5.48 -3.40 -0.99
C TYR A 243 -4.91 -2.95 0.36
N VAL A 244 -3.81 -2.22 0.30
CA VAL A 244 -3.13 -1.63 1.46
C VAL A 244 -3.21 -0.11 1.36
N THR A 245 -3.84 0.53 2.34
CA THR A 245 -4.11 1.97 2.29
C THR A 245 -3.26 2.79 3.29
N GLU A 246 -3.68 4.02 3.57
CA GLU A 246 -3.06 4.95 4.52
C GLU A 246 -2.95 4.41 5.96
N LYS A 247 -3.76 3.41 6.33
CA LYS A 247 -3.93 2.98 7.73
C LYS A 247 -2.65 2.45 8.34
N ILE A 248 -1.92 1.61 7.61
CA ILE A 248 -0.65 1.05 8.09
C ILE A 248 0.45 2.11 8.19
N ILE A 249 0.46 3.07 7.26
CA ILE A 249 1.41 4.20 7.27
C ILE A 249 1.16 5.10 8.48
N ASP A 250 -0.10 5.35 8.85
CA ASP A 250 -0.43 6.13 10.04
C ASP A 250 0.10 5.47 11.32
N ALA A 251 0.03 4.14 11.45
CA ALA A 251 0.59 3.43 12.59
C ALA A 251 2.12 3.53 12.64
N TYR A 252 2.80 3.24 11.52
CA TYR A 252 4.26 3.38 11.47
C TYR A 252 4.70 4.80 11.82
N PHE A 253 4.07 5.81 11.21
CA PHE A 253 4.36 7.22 11.46
C PHE A 253 4.21 7.61 12.93
N SER A 254 3.20 7.05 13.60
CA SER A 254 2.91 7.28 15.01
C SER A 254 3.73 6.45 15.99
N HIS A 255 4.73 5.71 15.51
CA HIS A 255 5.60 4.87 16.34
C HIS A 255 4.81 3.87 17.21
N THR A 256 3.82 3.22 16.59
CA THR A 256 2.96 2.21 17.22
C THR A 256 2.88 0.97 16.31
N ILE A 257 2.76 -0.22 16.90
CA ILE A 257 2.75 -1.47 16.13
C ILE A 257 1.40 -1.61 15.42
N PRO A 258 1.37 -1.76 14.08
CA PRO A 258 0.14 -2.07 13.36
C PRO A 258 -0.34 -3.49 13.68
N ILE A 259 -1.61 -3.64 14.05
CA ILE A 259 -2.33 -4.92 13.99
C ILE A 259 -3.17 -4.88 12.71
N TYR A 260 -2.65 -5.47 11.64
CA TYR A 260 -3.14 -5.27 10.29
C TYR A 260 -3.96 -6.45 9.76
N TRP A 261 -5.04 -6.13 9.06
CA TRP A 261 -5.85 -7.05 8.26
C TRP A 261 -6.46 -6.29 7.08
N GLY A 262 -6.56 -6.93 5.92
CA GLY A 262 -7.15 -6.32 4.72
C GLY A 262 -6.61 -6.95 3.45
N SER A 263 -5.33 -6.74 3.16
CA SER A 263 -4.63 -7.46 2.09
C SER A 263 -3.97 -8.73 2.62
N PRO A 264 -4.37 -9.94 2.16
CA PRO A 264 -3.67 -11.18 2.52
C PRO A 264 -2.20 -11.19 2.08
N SER A 265 -1.85 -10.41 1.07
CA SER A 265 -0.51 -10.34 0.50
C SER A 265 0.31 -9.13 0.98
N VAL A 266 -0.11 -8.46 2.06
CA VAL A 266 0.57 -7.26 2.62
C VAL A 266 2.06 -7.47 2.90
N ALA A 267 2.50 -8.70 3.19
CA ALA A 267 3.90 -9.04 3.43
C ALA A 267 4.82 -8.84 2.20
N LYS A 268 4.25 -8.64 1.00
CA LYS A 268 4.99 -8.22 -0.20
C LYS A 268 5.36 -6.74 -0.15
N ASP A 269 4.48 -5.91 0.42
CA ASP A 269 4.64 -4.46 0.51
C ASP A 269 5.45 -4.02 1.75
N PHE A 270 5.27 -4.72 2.87
CA PHE A 270 5.89 -4.39 4.15
C PHE A 270 6.52 -5.62 4.81
N ASN A 271 7.56 -5.40 5.61
CA ASN A 271 8.26 -6.42 6.37
C ASN A 271 7.31 -7.08 7.39
N PRO A 272 7.02 -8.40 7.28
CA PRO A 272 6.12 -9.07 8.21
C PRO A 272 6.63 -9.09 9.67
N LYS A 273 7.90 -8.74 9.91
CA LYS A 273 8.44 -8.60 11.27
C LYS A 273 8.13 -7.27 11.95
N SER A 274 7.67 -6.25 11.20
CA SER A 274 7.41 -4.91 11.75
C SER A 274 5.95 -4.66 12.12
N PHE A 275 5.07 -5.64 11.95
CA PHE A 275 3.65 -5.54 12.27
C PHE A 275 3.05 -6.91 12.59
N VAL A 276 1.87 -6.92 13.19
CA VAL A 276 1.08 -8.15 13.37
C VAL A 276 0.22 -8.33 12.14
N ASN A 277 0.53 -9.32 11.31
CA ASN A 277 -0.30 -9.71 10.17
C ASN A 277 -1.37 -10.72 10.60
N VAL A 278 -2.63 -10.29 10.69
CA VAL A 278 -3.72 -11.18 11.14
C VAL A 278 -3.96 -12.34 10.17
N HIS A 279 -3.56 -12.21 8.89
CA HIS A 279 -3.66 -13.29 7.91
C HIS A 279 -2.68 -14.44 8.15
N ASP A 280 -1.66 -14.28 9.00
CA ASP A 280 -0.68 -15.35 9.32
C ASP A 280 -1.24 -16.38 10.33
N PHE A 281 -2.43 -16.15 10.86
CA PHE A 281 -3.06 -16.98 11.90
C PHE A 281 -4.29 -17.71 11.35
N ASN A 282 -4.63 -18.86 11.95
CA ASN A 282 -5.79 -19.63 11.51
C ASN A 282 -7.12 -18.97 11.90
N ASN A 283 -7.11 -18.18 12.97
CA ASN A 283 -8.29 -17.53 13.53
C ASN A 283 -7.89 -16.28 14.36
N PHE A 284 -8.90 -15.53 14.81
CA PHE A 284 -8.68 -14.32 15.60
C PHE A 284 -8.07 -14.59 16.98
N ASP A 285 -8.37 -15.71 17.62
CA ASP A 285 -7.87 -16.02 18.95
C ASP A 285 -6.34 -16.19 18.92
N GLU A 286 -5.81 -16.91 17.92
CA GLU A 286 -4.36 -17.03 17.72
C GLU A 286 -3.68 -15.68 17.46
N ALA A 287 -4.30 -14.82 16.64
CA ALA A 287 -3.78 -13.47 16.39
C ALA A 287 -3.79 -12.61 17.65
N ILE A 288 -4.85 -12.69 18.45
CA ILE A 288 -4.97 -11.97 19.72
C ILE A 288 -3.96 -12.50 20.74
N ASP A 289 -3.74 -13.81 20.82
CA ASP A 289 -2.72 -14.42 21.68
C ASP A 289 -1.32 -13.92 21.33
N TYR A 290 -1.02 -13.75 20.04
CA TYR A 290 0.25 -13.14 19.62
C TYR A 290 0.35 -11.66 20.02
N VAL A 291 -0.72 -10.87 19.91
CA VAL A 291 -0.75 -9.49 20.41
C VAL A 291 -0.52 -9.44 21.92
N ARG A 292 -1.11 -10.36 22.69
CA ARG A 292 -0.89 -10.48 24.15
C ARG A 292 0.54 -10.87 24.48
N TYR A 293 1.11 -11.80 23.72
CA TYR A 293 2.52 -12.17 23.84
C TYR A 293 3.39 -10.93 23.68
N LEU A 294 3.24 -10.16 22.59
CA LEU A 294 3.99 -8.91 22.40
C LEU A 294 3.72 -7.91 23.54
N HIS A 295 2.47 -7.74 23.98
CA HIS A 295 2.14 -6.79 25.05
C HIS A 295 2.87 -7.11 26.37
N THR A 296 3.03 -8.38 26.70
CA THR A 296 3.62 -8.89 27.95
C THR A 296 5.10 -9.23 27.87
N HIS A 297 5.70 -9.22 26.66
CA HIS A 297 7.11 -9.51 26.42
C HIS A 297 7.80 -8.27 25.82
N PRO A 298 8.34 -7.35 26.65
CA PRO A 298 8.90 -6.09 26.20
C PRO A 298 9.93 -6.20 25.09
N ASN A 299 10.82 -7.19 25.14
CA ASN A 299 11.85 -7.36 24.10
C ASN A 299 11.21 -7.71 22.75
N ALA A 300 10.29 -8.66 22.70
CA ALA A 300 9.59 -9.03 21.46
C ALA A 300 8.77 -7.86 20.89
N TYR A 301 8.15 -7.06 21.76
CA TYR A 301 7.48 -5.82 21.36
C TYR A 301 8.46 -4.81 20.74
N LEU A 302 9.58 -4.55 21.41
CA LEU A 302 10.57 -3.59 20.93
C LEU A 302 11.24 -4.05 19.63
N ASP A 303 11.53 -5.34 19.50
CA ASP A 303 12.05 -5.94 18.26
C ASP A 303 11.12 -5.59 17.10
N MET A 304 9.81 -5.90 17.20
CA MET A 304 8.84 -5.55 16.16
C MET A 304 8.69 -4.04 15.95
N LEU A 305 8.66 -3.24 17.02
CA LEU A 305 8.52 -1.78 16.92
C LEU A 305 9.71 -1.14 16.18
N TYR A 306 10.90 -1.69 16.35
CA TYR A 306 12.14 -1.17 15.77
C TYR A 306 12.53 -1.81 14.44
N GLU A 307 11.85 -2.88 14.00
CA GLU A 307 12.00 -3.43 12.66
C GLU A 307 11.75 -2.38 11.57
N ASN A 308 12.47 -2.55 10.45
CA ASN A 308 12.28 -1.73 9.26
C ASN A 308 10.92 -2.06 8.64
N PRO A 309 10.03 -1.09 8.36
CA PRO A 309 8.75 -1.35 7.73
C PRO A 309 8.83 -1.99 6.35
N LEU A 310 9.92 -1.79 5.62
CA LEU A 310 10.10 -2.34 4.28
C LEU A 310 10.92 -3.62 4.30
N ASN A 311 10.59 -4.54 3.41
CA ASN A 311 11.43 -5.68 3.11
C ASN A 311 12.80 -5.21 2.59
N THR A 312 13.82 -6.05 2.75
CA THR A 312 15.18 -5.76 2.28
C THR A 312 15.68 -6.84 1.34
N ILE A 313 16.38 -6.44 0.29
CA ILE A 313 17.16 -7.32 -0.61
C ILE A 313 18.58 -6.79 -0.59
N ASP A 314 19.55 -7.66 -0.32
CA ASP A 314 20.97 -7.31 -0.21
C ASP A 314 21.23 -6.10 0.72
N GLY A 315 20.49 -6.04 1.83
CA GLY A 315 20.60 -4.96 2.83
C GLY A 315 19.94 -3.63 2.43
N LYS A 316 19.32 -3.54 1.24
CA LYS A 316 18.61 -2.34 0.78
C LYS A 316 17.11 -2.50 0.91
N ALA A 317 16.47 -1.54 1.59
CA ALA A 317 15.01 -1.44 1.66
C ALA A 317 14.41 -1.10 0.29
N TYR A 318 13.28 -1.71 -0.06
CA TYR A 318 12.61 -1.47 -1.34
C TYR A 318 11.09 -1.41 -1.18
N PHE A 319 10.42 -0.70 -2.10
CA PHE A 319 8.98 -0.81 -2.27
C PHE A 319 8.68 -1.94 -3.26
N TYR A 320 7.65 -2.73 -2.97
CA TYR A 320 7.21 -3.81 -3.85
C TYR A 320 7.04 -3.33 -5.30
N GLN A 321 7.52 -4.16 -6.24
CA GLN A 321 7.56 -3.87 -7.67
C GLN A 321 8.28 -2.54 -8.04
N ASP A 322 9.25 -2.10 -7.25
CA ASP A 322 10.02 -0.87 -7.48
C ASP A 322 9.15 0.39 -7.67
N LEU A 323 8.07 0.48 -6.89
CA LEU A 323 7.19 1.64 -6.92
C LEU A 323 7.99 2.92 -6.62
N SER A 324 7.99 3.83 -7.61
CA SER A 324 8.84 5.03 -7.61
C SER A 324 8.23 6.11 -8.48
N PHE A 325 8.70 7.35 -8.30
CA PHE A 325 8.29 8.48 -9.13
C PHE A 325 8.65 8.22 -10.59
N LYS A 326 9.82 7.62 -10.85
CA LYS A 326 10.24 7.25 -12.19
C LYS A 326 9.26 6.26 -12.82
N LYS A 327 8.89 5.18 -12.13
CA LYS A 327 7.94 4.17 -12.64
C LYS A 327 6.59 4.79 -13.00
N ILE A 328 6.07 5.66 -12.12
CA ILE A 328 4.79 6.37 -12.35
C ILE A 328 4.91 7.30 -13.58
N LEU A 329 5.99 8.09 -13.68
CA LEU A 329 6.19 8.98 -14.82
C LEU A 329 6.38 8.24 -16.14
N ASP A 330 7.08 7.10 -16.14
CA ASP A 330 7.28 6.27 -17.34
C ASP A 330 5.95 5.66 -17.82
N PHE A 331 5.06 5.29 -16.89
CA PHE A 331 3.70 4.86 -17.20
C PHE A 331 2.92 5.99 -17.92
N PHE A 332 2.93 7.21 -17.38
CA PHE A 332 2.26 8.34 -18.02
C PHE A 332 2.89 8.80 -19.33
N LYS A 333 4.22 8.70 -19.46
CA LYS A 333 4.89 8.92 -20.74
C LYS A 333 4.36 7.94 -21.79
N THR A 334 4.24 6.67 -21.44
CA THR A 334 3.68 5.63 -22.33
C THR A 334 2.23 5.91 -22.69
N ILE A 335 1.39 6.32 -21.73
CA ILE A 335 0.00 6.73 -22.00
C ILE A 335 -0.04 7.85 -23.03
N LEU A 336 0.77 8.90 -22.82
CA LEU A 336 0.74 10.10 -23.67
C LEU A 336 1.27 9.84 -25.08
N GLU A 337 2.29 8.98 -25.22
CA GLU A 337 2.89 8.62 -26.51
C GLU A 337 2.11 7.55 -27.30
N ASN A 338 1.22 6.79 -26.66
CA ASN A 338 0.43 5.75 -27.32
C ASN A 338 -0.94 6.26 -27.78
N ASP A 339 -1.16 6.34 -29.08
CA ASP A 339 -2.42 6.82 -29.68
C ASP A 339 -3.55 5.77 -29.73
N THR A 340 -3.28 4.54 -29.27
CA THR A 340 -4.30 3.48 -29.21
C THR A 340 -5.37 3.81 -28.18
N ILE A 341 -6.63 3.81 -28.61
CA ILE A 341 -7.80 3.86 -27.75
C ILE A 341 -8.28 2.43 -27.52
N TYR A 342 -8.31 2.00 -26.26
CA TYR A 342 -8.68 0.63 -25.88
C TYR A 342 -10.12 0.52 -25.38
N HIS A 343 -10.68 1.58 -24.81
CA HIS A 343 -12.05 1.54 -24.31
C HIS A 343 -13.06 1.32 -25.45
N LYS A 344 -14.15 0.60 -25.16
CA LYS A 344 -15.26 0.43 -26.11
C LYS A 344 -15.89 1.79 -26.43
N SER A 345 -16.29 1.99 -27.69
CA SER A 345 -16.93 3.24 -28.12
C SER A 345 -18.19 3.52 -27.29
N SER A 346 -18.46 4.80 -27.01
CA SER A 346 -19.67 5.19 -26.27
C SER A 346 -20.96 4.75 -26.99
N THR A 347 -20.91 4.57 -28.31
CA THR A 347 -22.02 4.01 -29.10
C THR A 347 -22.26 2.53 -28.81
N SER A 348 -21.21 1.71 -28.63
CA SER A 348 -21.35 0.29 -28.29
C SER A 348 -22.10 0.09 -26.97
N PHE A 349 -21.85 0.93 -25.96
CA PHE A 349 -22.56 0.88 -24.68
C PHE A 349 -24.02 1.37 -24.75
N MET A 350 -24.38 2.22 -25.73
CA MET A 350 -25.78 2.63 -25.91
C MET A 350 -26.67 1.47 -26.40
N TRP A 351 -26.10 0.49 -27.10
CA TRP A 351 -26.83 -0.63 -27.69
C TRP A 351 -26.79 -1.91 -26.83
N GLU A 352 -25.85 -2.05 -25.89
CA GLU A 352 -25.64 -3.26 -25.07
C GLU A 352 -26.44 -3.33 -23.73
N ARG A 353 -27.40 -2.42 -23.48
CA ARG A 353 -28.34 -2.38 -22.32
C ARG A 353 -27.78 -1.96 -20.94
N ASP A 354 -28.69 -1.34 -20.17
CA ASP A 354 -28.64 -0.80 -18.78
C ASP A 354 -27.29 -0.59 -18.07
N LEU A 355 -26.79 0.64 -18.16
CA LEU A 355 -25.79 1.26 -17.26
C LEU A 355 -26.24 1.38 -15.78
N HIS A 356 -27.33 0.69 -15.40
CA HIS A 356 -27.95 0.70 -14.08
C HIS A 356 -28.03 -0.69 -13.43
N ASN A 357 -27.60 -1.76 -14.10
CA ASN A 357 -27.37 -3.00 -13.38
C ASN A 357 -26.12 -2.79 -12.51
N PRO A 358 -26.23 -2.86 -11.17
CA PRO A 358 -25.09 -2.63 -10.31
C PRO A 358 -24.02 -3.66 -10.65
N LEU A 359 -22.75 -3.24 -10.62
CA LEU A 359 -21.57 -4.08 -10.76
C LEU A 359 -21.47 -5.18 -9.66
N ALA A 360 -22.54 -5.42 -8.90
CA ALA A 360 -22.68 -6.40 -7.82
C ALA A 360 -22.34 -7.84 -8.22
N SER A 361 -22.40 -8.19 -9.51
CA SER A 361 -21.96 -9.51 -9.98
C SER A 361 -20.42 -9.69 -9.99
N ILE A 362 -19.65 -8.61 -9.88
CA ILE A 362 -18.18 -8.65 -9.83
C ILE A 362 -17.69 -8.88 -8.40
N ASP A 363 -18.40 -8.38 -7.38
CA ASP A 363 -18.00 -8.57 -5.97
C ASP A 363 -18.03 -10.06 -5.57
N ASP A 364 -19.07 -10.80 -5.96
CA ASP A 364 -19.14 -12.25 -5.71
C ASP A 364 -18.06 -13.04 -6.50
N LEU A 365 -17.77 -12.64 -7.73
CA LEU A 365 -16.69 -13.26 -8.54
C LEU A 365 -15.32 -12.94 -7.96
N ARG A 366 -15.15 -11.76 -7.36
CA ARG A 366 -13.92 -11.31 -6.73
C ARG A 366 -13.68 -12.03 -5.41
N VAL A 367 -14.70 -12.17 -4.56
CA VAL A 367 -14.60 -12.99 -3.33
C VAL A 367 -14.18 -14.40 -3.70
N ASN A 368 -14.81 -15.00 -4.72
CA ASN A 368 -14.42 -16.33 -5.19
C ASN A 368 -12.99 -16.40 -5.73
N TYR A 369 -12.51 -15.37 -6.46
CA TYR A 369 -11.13 -15.33 -6.96
C TYR A 369 -10.11 -15.12 -5.85
N ASP A 370 -10.38 -14.21 -4.91
CA ASP A 370 -9.51 -13.93 -3.77
C ASP A 370 -9.45 -15.15 -2.83
N ASP A 371 -10.57 -15.85 -2.61
CA ASP A 371 -10.62 -17.10 -1.84
C ASP A 371 -9.84 -18.22 -2.55
N LEU A 372 -10.03 -18.40 -3.87
CA LEU A 372 -9.29 -19.37 -4.66
C LEU A 372 -7.78 -19.09 -4.64
N ARG A 373 -7.39 -17.82 -4.71
CA ARG A 373 -6.00 -17.38 -4.65
C ARG A 373 -5.41 -17.57 -3.26
N ALA A 374 -6.18 -17.32 -2.20
CA ALA A 374 -5.78 -17.60 -0.82
C ALA A 374 -5.53 -19.07 -0.60
N ASP A 375 -6.41 -19.94 -1.11
CA ASP A 375 -6.23 -21.37 -1.03
C ASP A 375 -5.02 -21.84 -1.84
N TYR A 376 -4.78 -21.26 -3.02
CA TYR A 376 -3.59 -21.53 -3.83
C TYR A 376 -2.30 -21.10 -3.11
N ASP A 377 -2.23 -19.87 -2.59
CA ASP A 377 -1.05 -19.35 -1.90
C ASP A 377 -0.76 -20.12 -0.59
N ARG A 378 -1.81 -20.54 0.13
CA ARG A 378 -1.70 -21.39 1.33
C ARG A 378 -1.21 -22.80 0.98
N LEU A 379 -1.71 -23.37 -0.13
CA LEU A 379 -1.18 -24.60 -0.71
C LEU A 379 0.29 -24.45 -1.08
N LEU A 380 0.68 -23.33 -1.70
CA LEU A 380 2.06 -23.06 -2.10
C LEU A 380 3.00 -22.88 -0.90
N GLN A 381 2.56 -22.19 0.14
CA GLN A 381 3.30 -22.04 1.40
C GLN A 381 3.46 -23.39 2.11
N ASN A 382 2.43 -24.24 2.12
CA ASN A 382 2.52 -25.58 2.71
C ASN A 382 3.37 -26.53 1.86
N ALA A 383 3.33 -26.39 0.52
CA ALA A 383 4.07 -27.24 -0.40
C ALA A 383 5.54 -26.84 -0.55
N SER A 384 5.90 -25.56 -0.39
CA SER A 384 7.28 -25.08 -0.60
C SER A 384 8.30 -25.73 0.35
N PRO A 385 8.06 -25.85 1.68
CA PRO A 385 8.93 -26.58 2.58
C PRO A 385 9.06 -28.06 2.22
N LEU A 386 7.97 -28.68 1.75
CA LEU A 386 7.94 -30.08 1.31
C LEU A 386 8.75 -30.27 0.01
N LEU A 387 8.66 -29.32 -0.92
CA LEU A 387 9.45 -29.31 -2.14
C LEU A 387 10.95 -29.12 -1.83
N GLU A 388 11.29 -28.18 -0.95
CA GLU A 388 12.68 -27.98 -0.48
C GLU A 388 13.22 -29.20 0.28
N LEU A 389 12.39 -29.86 1.10
CA LEU A 389 12.73 -31.13 1.74
C LEU A 389 12.96 -32.24 0.71
N SER A 390 12.12 -32.34 -0.33
CA SER A 390 12.26 -33.33 -1.39
C SER A 390 13.55 -33.11 -2.20
N GLN A 391 13.89 -31.86 -2.52
CA GLN A 391 15.10 -31.49 -3.26
C GLN A 391 16.36 -31.71 -2.42
N ASN A 392 16.34 -31.37 -1.13
CA ASN A 392 17.43 -31.65 -0.20
C ASN A 392 17.65 -33.15 0.04
N THR A 393 16.57 -33.93 0.12
CA THR A 393 16.64 -35.39 0.30
C THR A 393 17.19 -36.06 -0.97
N THR A 394 16.71 -35.63 -2.13
CA THR A 394 17.20 -36.09 -3.44
C THR A 394 18.68 -35.75 -3.62
N PHE A 395 19.10 -34.52 -3.30
CA PHE A 395 20.50 -34.11 -3.36
C PHE A 395 21.40 -34.88 -2.39
N LYS A 396 20.92 -35.18 -1.16
CA LYS A 396 21.64 -36.03 -0.19
C LYS A 396 21.81 -37.46 -0.69
N ILE A 397 20.79 -38.03 -1.35
CA ILE A 397 20.86 -39.37 -1.96
C ILE A 397 21.87 -39.38 -3.11
N TYR A 398 21.78 -38.41 -4.05
CA TYR A 398 22.72 -38.27 -5.16
C TYR A 398 24.17 -38.09 -4.67
N ARG A 399 24.39 -37.26 -3.64
CA ARG A 399 25.72 -37.06 -3.04
C ARG A 399 26.26 -38.36 -2.42
N LYS A 400 25.41 -39.15 -1.75
CA LYS A 400 25.79 -40.43 -1.14
C LYS A 400 26.12 -41.50 -2.19
N ILE A 401 25.35 -41.56 -3.28
CA ILE A 401 25.63 -42.43 -4.43
C ILE A 401 26.94 -42.01 -5.11
N TYR A 402 27.13 -40.71 -5.36
CA TYR A 402 28.36 -40.16 -5.94
C TYR A 402 29.59 -40.45 -5.09
N GLN A 403 29.52 -40.28 -3.77
CA GLN A 403 30.64 -40.61 -2.87
C GLN A 403 30.97 -42.11 -2.87
N LYS A 404 29.97 -42.99 -2.99
CA LYS A 404 30.20 -44.43 -3.10
C LYS A 404 30.75 -44.85 -4.47
N SER A 405 30.38 -44.17 -5.55
CA SER A 405 30.86 -44.48 -6.91
C SER A 405 32.19 -43.79 -7.26
N LEU A 406 32.60 -42.75 -6.53
CA LEU A 406 33.83 -42.00 -6.76
C LEU A 406 35.12 -42.86 -6.72
N PRO A 407 35.30 -43.84 -5.82
CA PRO A 407 36.46 -44.73 -5.84
C PRO A 407 36.50 -45.60 -7.11
N LEU A 408 35.33 -46.08 -7.56
CA LEU A 408 35.19 -46.88 -8.77
C LEU A 408 35.52 -46.04 -10.02
N LEU A 409 34.99 -44.82 -10.10
CA LEU A 409 35.30 -43.86 -11.17
C LEU A 409 36.79 -43.50 -11.21
N ARG A 410 37.44 -43.35 -10.03
CA ARG A 410 38.89 -43.13 -9.94
C ARG A 410 39.70 -44.36 -10.37
N ALA A 411 39.22 -45.57 -10.09
CA ALA A 411 39.84 -46.82 -10.55
C ALA A 411 39.73 -46.97 -12.07
N ILE A 412 38.54 -46.76 -12.64
CA ILE A 412 38.30 -46.76 -14.09
C ILE A 412 39.19 -45.72 -14.78
N ARG A 413 39.28 -44.49 -14.24
CA ARG A 413 40.14 -43.43 -14.80
C ARG A 413 41.64 -43.76 -14.73
N ARG A 414 42.08 -44.55 -13.76
CA ARG A 414 43.46 -45.07 -13.70
C ARG A 414 43.70 -46.19 -14.70
N TRP A 415 42.67 -47.00 -14.97
CA TRP A 415 42.71 -48.08 -15.94
C TRP A 415 42.73 -47.58 -17.39
N VAL A 416 41.96 -46.53 -17.69
CA VAL A 416 41.93 -45.88 -19.02
C VAL A 416 43.18 -45.03 -19.30
N LYS A 417 44.02 -44.76 -18.28
CA LYS A 417 45.30 -44.04 -18.41
C LYS A 417 46.54 -44.95 -18.52
N LYS A 418 46.36 -46.27 -18.42
CA LYS A 418 47.35 -47.28 -18.83
C LYS A 418 46.97 -47.78 -20.21
#